data_AF-A0A4R8WBR1-F1
#
_entry.id   AF-A0A4R8WBR1-F1
#
_cell.length_a   1.000
_cell.length_b   1.000
_cell.length_c   1.000
_cell.angle_alpha   90.00
_cell.angle_beta   90.00
_cell.angle_gamma   90.00
#
_symmetry.space_group_name_H-M   'P 1'
#
loop_
_entity.id
_entity.type
_entity.pdbx_description
1 polymer ?
#
loop_
_entity_poly.entity_id
_entity_poly.type
_entity_poly.pdbx_seq_one_letter_code
_entity_poly.pdbx_strand_id
1 'polypeptide(L)'
;MSVGLDFSGKRVLVVGGAHAARRVLARYLTSGATVYHLAGPGPHSPVSLVVPGVTAPVFPRSVGAWDALIAAVDLVAVVETTPHTDAVIAAACSRHRTWLSREIAASTSPVGSVTLVGGGPGLERLLTVGALAALNAADIVYYDRLGPTDRLEEWAPGAEHVDVGKAPGHHAVPQRDAERMMVASALAGRTVVRLKGGDPFVFGRGGEEVLACRAAGVPVTVISGVTSAIAVPAAAGIPVTHREVSHLFTVISGHAPITDSELTHLIGLGGTIVVLMGIGTLQQMAAGLARLGMRIDMPVAIIERGFAHDQRSTFGRLDTIGALAAHAGVRSPAVVVIGDVVSLAAHGDEAAADLLREAATLQA
;
A
#
# COMPACT_ATOMS: atom_id res chain seq x y z
N MET A 1 12.94 8.48 8.47
CA MET A 1 14.28 7.88 8.45
C MET A 1 14.12 6.45 8.96
N SER A 2 13.87 5.47 8.09
CA SER A 2 13.99 4.06 8.50
C SER A 2 15.47 3.74 8.43
N VAL A 3 16.12 3.64 9.59
CA VAL A 3 17.45 3.04 9.61
C VAL A 3 17.17 1.54 9.64
N GLY A 4 17.35 0.88 8.48
CA GLY A 4 17.28 -0.57 8.31
C GLY A 4 18.43 -1.24 9.04
N LEU A 5 18.47 -1.10 10.36
CA LEU A 5 19.45 -1.74 11.22
C LEU A 5 18.95 -3.13 11.56
N ASP A 6 19.72 -4.14 11.18
CA ASP A 6 19.62 -5.47 11.75
C ASP A 6 20.07 -5.40 13.21
N PHE A 7 19.17 -5.71 14.13
CA PHE A 7 19.43 -5.73 15.57
C PHE A 7 19.68 -7.15 16.09
N SER A 8 19.93 -8.11 15.21
CA SER A 8 20.32 -9.46 15.59
C SER A 8 21.48 -9.46 16.59
N GLY A 9 21.27 -10.11 17.72
CA GLY A 9 22.25 -10.19 18.82
C GLY A 9 22.42 -8.90 19.62
N LYS A 10 21.62 -7.85 19.36
CA LYS A 10 21.59 -6.62 20.17
C LYS A 10 20.53 -6.72 21.25
N ARG A 11 20.85 -6.14 22.41
CA ARG A 11 19.95 -5.99 23.56
C ARG A 11 19.36 -4.59 23.51
N VAL A 12 18.04 -4.51 23.40
CA VAL A 12 17.31 -3.23 23.30
C VAL A 12 16.41 -3.07 24.51
N LEU A 13 16.60 -2.00 25.28
CA LEU A 13 15.69 -1.62 26.35
C LEU A 13 14.67 -0.59 25.84
N VAL A 14 13.39 -0.95 25.84
CA VAL A 14 12.29 -0.04 25.51
C VAL A 14 11.66 0.47 26.81
N VAL A 15 11.60 1.79 26.96
CA VAL A 15 11.02 2.45 28.15
C VAL A 15 9.78 3.26 27.76
N GLY A 16 8.65 2.92 28.37
CA GLY A 16 7.37 3.57 28.11
C GLY A 16 6.17 2.66 28.42
N GLY A 17 4.97 3.22 28.47
CA GLY A 17 3.74 2.43 28.69
C GLY A 17 3.57 1.34 27.63
N ALA A 18 3.12 0.13 28.01
CA ALA A 18 3.07 -1.02 27.10
C ALA A 18 2.26 -0.75 25.83
N HIS A 19 1.12 -0.05 25.97
CA HIS A 19 0.27 0.28 24.84
C HIS A 19 0.91 1.35 23.94
N ALA A 20 1.52 2.40 24.51
CA ALA A 20 2.23 3.43 23.75
C ALA A 20 3.47 2.87 23.04
N ALA A 21 4.18 1.91 23.66
CA ALA A 21 5.41 1.32 23.15
C ALA A 21 5.21 0.15 22.17
N ARG A 22 3.97 -0.33 21.96
CA ARG A 22 3.68 -1.57 21.21
C ARG A 22 4.35 -1.66 19.83
N ARG A 23 4.33 -0.58 19.04
CA ARG A 23 4.95 -0.55 17.69
C ARG A 23 6.47 -0.61 17.75
N VAL A 24 7.04 0.05 18.75
CA VAL A 24 8.49 0.09 18.99
C VAL A 24 8.97 -1.30 19.41
N LEU A 25 8.24 -1.94 20.32
CA LEU A 25 8.49 -3.32 20.75
C LEU A 25 8.44 -4.29 19.57
N ALA A 26 7.35 -4.26 18.79
CA ALA A 26 7.18 -5.11 17.62
C ALA A 26 8.33 -4.93 16.61
N ARG A 27 8.67 -3.67 16.28
CA ARG A 27 9.75 -3.37 15.32
C ARG A 27 11.11 -3.93 15.76
N TYR A 28 11.50 -3.73 17.02
CA TYR A 28 12.78 -4.24 17.50
C TYR A 28 12.80 -5.78 17.57
N LEU A 29 11.70 -6.42 17.95
CA LEU A 29 11.56 -7.88 17.92
C LEU A 29 11.72 -8.44 16.51
N THR A 30 11.01 -7.86 15.52
CA THR A 30 11.09 -8.29 14.11
C THR A 30 12.49 -8.10 13.54
N SER A 31 13.25 -7.11 14.01
CA SER A 31 14.65 -6.90 13.62
C SER A 31 15.67 -7.82 14.31
N GLY A 32 15.23 -8.84 15.06
CA GLY A 32 16.10 -9.84 15.70
C GLY A 32 16.67 -9.42 17.05
N ALA A 33 16.22 -8.31 17.63
CA ALA A 33 16.73 -7.84 18.93
C ALA A 33 16.26 -8.73 20.08
N THR A 34 17.09 -8.86 21.12
CA THR A 34 16.63 -9.25 22.45
C THR A 34 16.01 -8.03 23.12
N VAL A 35 14.68 -8.01 23.22
CA VAL A 35 13.94 -6.84 23.70
C VAL A 35 13.61 -6.94 25.19
N TYR A 36 13.98 -5.91 25.93
CA TYR A 36 13.60 -5.69 27.31
C TYR A 36 12.58 -4.55 27.36
N HIS A 37 11.49 -4.70 28.10
CA HIS A 37 10.47 -3.65 28.23
C HIS A 37 10.29 -3.19 29.66
N LEU A 38 10.33 -1.88 29.84
CA LEU A 38 10.21 -1.24 31.14
C LEU A 38 9.02 -0.27 31.10
N ALA A 39 7.87 -0.77 31.54
CA ALA A 39 6.69 0.05 31.74
C ALA A 39 6.89 0.96 32.95
N GLY A 40 7.01 2.28 32.71
CA GLY A 40 7.11 3.24 33.80
C GLY A 40 5.80 3.43 34.56
N PRO A 41 5.85 3.97 35.80
CA PRO A 41 4.67 4.42 36.52
C PRO A 41 4.13 5.68 35.85
N GLY A 42 3.34 5.51 34.79
CA GLY A 42 2.62 6.59 34.09
C GLY A 42 1.12 6.60 34.42
N PRO A 43 0.41 7.71 34.15
CA PRO A 43 -1.01 7.89 34.48
C PRO A 43 -1.98 6.92 33.77
N HIS A 44 -1.49 6.11 32.82
CA HIS A 44 -2.22 5.07 32.11
C HIS A 44 -1.50 3.73 32.23
N SER A 45 -1.42 3.17 33.43
CA SER A 45 -0.89 1.82 33.64
C SER A 45 -2.02 0.78 33.75
N PRO A 46 -2.60 0.29 32.64
CA PRO A 46 -3.27 -1.00 32.68
C PRO A 46 -2.19 -2.09 32.60
N VAL A 47 -2.44 -3.18 33.32
CA VAL A 47 -1.84 -4.53 33.27
C VAL A 47 -0.70 -4.69 32.26
N SER A 48 0.47 -5.14 32.74
CA SER A 48 1.60 -5.60 31.90
C SER A 48 1.08 -6.40 30.71
N LEU A 49 1.19 -5.81 29.52
CA LEU A 49 0.95 -6.52 28.28
C LEU A 49 2.12 -7.50 28.14
N VAL A 50 1.85 -8.79 28.35
CA VAL A 50 2.87 -9.82 28.12
C VAL A 50 3.05 -9.93 26.62
N VAL A 51 4.09 -9.27 26.11
CA VAL A 51 4.49 -9.38 24.72
C VAL A 51 5.39 -10.61 24.60
N PRO A 52 5.01 -11.65 23.83
CA PRO A 52 5.85 -12.81 23.62
C PRO A 52 7.24 -12.41 23.09
N GLY A 53 8.30 -12.98 23.66
CA GLY A 53 9.68 -12.65 23.29
C GLY A 53 10.27 -11.41 23.99
N VAL A 54 9.50 -10.73 24.86
CA VAL A 54 9.97 -9.57 25.63
C VAL A 54 10.26 -9.95 27.08
N THR A 55 11.40 -9.52 27.60
CA THR A 55 11.77 -9.70 29.02
C THR A 55 11.46 -8.43 29.82
N ALA A 56 10.82 -8.54 30.98
CA ALA A 56 10.52 -7.40 31.84
C ALA A 56 11.53 -7.30 33.01
N PRO A 57 12.53 -6.40 32.97
CA PRO A 57 13.43 -6.17 34.09
C PRO A 57 12.72 -5.46 35.27
N VAL A 58 13.32 -5.51 36.45
CA VAL A 58 12.84 -4.77 37.63
C VAL A 58 13.00 -3.27 37.38
N PHE A 59 11.94 -2.50 37.62
CA PHE A 59 11.96 -1.04 37.47
C PHE A 59 13.01 -0.41 38.41
N PRO A 60 14.01 0.35 37.89
CA PRO A 60 15.07 0.92 38.71
C PRO A 60 14.55 2.01 39.65
N ARG A 61 14.94 1.93 40.93
CA ARG A 61 14.54 2.90 41.98
C ARG A 61 15.65 3.87 42.41
N SER A 62 16.81 3.81 41.76
CA SER A 62 17.96 4.66 42.05
C SER A 62 18.77 4.93 40.78
N VAL A 63 19.56 6.00 40.79
CA VAL A 63 20.45 6.35 39.66
C VAL A 63 21.43 5.21 39.36
N GLY A 64 22.04 4.61 40.38
CA GLY A 64 22.95 3.47 40.19
C GLY A 64 22.27 2.24 39.59
N ALA A 65 21.00 1.99 39.89
CA ALA A 65 20.24 0.91 39.26
C ALA A 65 19.93 1.21 37.78
N TRP A 66 19.68 2.47 37.43
CA TRP A 66 19.56 2.90 36.03
C TRP A 66 20.88 2.74 35.27
N ASP A 67 22.00 3.14 35.87
CA ASP A 67 23.33 2.97 35.28
C ASP A 67 23.64 1.50 34.99
N ALA A 68 23.42 0.60 35.97
CA ALA A 68 23.65 -0.83 35.78
C ALA A 68 22.79 -1.43 34.65
N LEU A 69 21.51 -1.05 34.59
CA LEU A 69 20.59 -1.52 33.55
C LEU A 69 21.00 -1.02 32.16
N ILE A 70 21.34 0.26 32.03
CA ILE A 70 21.69 0.90 30.76
C ILE A 70 23.05 0.41 30.25
N ALA A 71 24.01 0.16 31.14
CA ALA A 71 25.29 -0.45 30.79
C ALA A 71 25.15 -1.89 30.27
N ALA A 72 24.05 -2.57 30.59
CA ALA A 72 23.79 -3.95 30.19
C ALA A 72 23.03 -4.08 28.86
N VAL A 73 22.76 -2.99 28.15
CA VAL A 73 22.07 -3.01 26.85
C VAL A 73 22.84 -2.22 25.80
N ASP A 74 22.58 -2.53 24.54
CA ASP A 74 23.25 -1.89 23.39
C ASP A 74 22.52 -0.62 22.94
N LEU A 75 21.19 -0.57 23.16
CA LEU A 75 20.32 0.53 22.78
C LEU A 75 19.21 0.73 23.82
N VAL A 76 18.87 1.99 24.08
CA VAL A 76 17.67 2.39 24.83
C VAL A 76 16.72 3.13 23.89
N ALA A 77 15.47 2.71 23.82
CA ALA A 77 14.41 3.35 23.06
C ALA A 77 13.37 3.92 24.02
N VAL A 78 13.24 5.24 24.07
CA VAL A 78 12.28 5.95 24.92
C VAL A 78 11.08 6.36 24.09
N VAL A 79 9.88 6.02 24.57
CA VAL A 79 8.62 6.28 23.85
C VAL A 79 7.80 7.37 24.53
N GLU A 80 7.44 7.15 25.78
CA GLU A 80 6.63 8.08 26.57
C GLU A 80 7.07 7.97 28.03
N THR A 81 7.85 8.95 28.48
CA THR A 81 8.39 9.01 29.84
C THR A 81 8.25 10.41 30.41
N THR A 82 8.27 10.52 31.75
CA THR A 82 8.33 11.83 32.40
C THR A 82 9.65 12.54 32.06
N PRO A 83 9.69 13.88 32.03
CA PRO A 83 10.93 14.63 31.77
C PRO A 83 12.07 14.27 32.74
N HIS A 84 11.74 13.98 34.00
CA HIS A 84 12.71 13.51 34.98
C HIS A 84 13.31 12.15 34.61
N THR A 85 12.48 11.19 34.22
CA THR A 85 12.94 9.85 33.82
C THR A 85 13.77 9.91 32.54
N ASP A 86 13.35 10.69 31.54
CA ASP A 86 14.11 10.91 30.30
C ASP A 86 15.50 11.49 30.59
N ALA A 87 15.58 12.48 31.49
CA ALA A 87 16.86 13.08 31.88
C ALA A 87 17.80 12.07 32.57
N VAL A 88 17.26 11.22 33.46
CA VAL A 88 18.04 10.16 34.12
C VAL A 88 18.56 9.14 33.10
N ILE A 89 17.71 8.69 32.18
CA ILE A 89 18.07 7.76 31.11
C ILE A 89 19.14 8.37 30.19
N ALA A 90 18.95 9.61 29.75
CA ALA A 90 19.88 10.30 28.88
C ALA A 90 21.27 10.49 29.52
N ALA A 91 21.30 10.85 30.81
CA ALA A 91 22.55 10.98 31.55
C ALA A 91 23.29 9.62 31.66
N ALA A 92 22.58 8.54 31.95
CA ALA A 92 23.14 7.20 32.04
C ALA A 92 23.62 6.68 30.66
N CYS A 93 22.84 6.88 29.60
CA CYS A 93 23.24 6.52 28.23
C CYS A 93 24.53 7.26 27.83
N SER A 94 24.63 8.55 28.14
CA SER A 94 25.83 9.36 27.90
C SER A 94 27.05 8.82 28.66
N ARG A 95 26.91 8.48 29.95
CA ARG A 95 27.99 7.89 30.76
C ARG A 95 28.49 6.56 30.21
N HIS A 96 27.59 5.69 29.79
CA HIS A 96 27.91 4.33 29.35
C HIS A 96 28.15 4.21 27.83
N ARG A 97 28.00 5.31 27.08
CA ARG A 97 28.04 5.34 25.62
C ARG A 97 27.02 4.38 24.97
N THR A 98 25.89 4.18 25.63
CA THR A 98 24.76 3.43 25.10
C THR A 98 23.95 4.33 24.16
N TRP A 99 23.53 3.79 23.02
CA TRP A 99 22.70 4.55 22.08
C TRP A 99 21.33 4.85 22.69
N LEU A 100 20.82 6.06 22.45
CA LEU A 100 19.50 6.50 22.88
C LEU A 100 18.67 6.91 21.67
N SER A 101 17.55 6.23 21.45
CA SER A 101 16.52 6.59 20.47
C SER A 101 15.30 7.16 21.18
N ARG A 102 14.71 8.21 20.59
CA ARG A 102 13.39 8.73 21.01
C ARG A 102 12.38 8.39 19.93
N GLU A 103 11.35 7.68 20.34
CA GLU A 103 10.40 7.01 19.46
C GLU A 103 9.01 7.60 19.61
N ILE A 104 8.23 7.55 18.53
CA ILE A 104 6.87 8.09 18.53
C ILE A 104 5.91 7.08 19.17
N ALA A 105 5.26 7.51 20.25
CA ALA A 105 4.21 6.75 20.92
C ALA A 105 3.08 6.36 19.97
N ALA A 106 2.64 5.12 20.08
CA ALA A 106 1.40 4.67 19.45
C ALA A 106 0.20 5.32 20.16
N SER A 107 -0.87 5.60 19.42
CA SER A 107 -2.09 6.19 19.99
C SER A 107 -2.64 5.31 21.11
N THR A 108 -3.01 5.92 22.24
CA THR A 108 -3.62 5.23 23.39
C THR A 108 -5.13 5.41 23.47
N SER A 109 -5.75 5.94 22.41
CA SER A 109 -7.19 6.06 22.30
C SER A 109 -7.87 4.68 22.41
N PRO A 110 -8.97 4.54 23.16
CA PRO A 110 -9.72 3.27 23.26
C PRO A 110 -10.22 2.77 21.90
N VAL A 111 -10.56 3.70 21.00
CA VAL A 111 -10.86 3.42 19.60
C VAL A 111 -9.70 3.91 18.76
N GLY A 112 -9.15 3.01 17.96
CA GLY A 112 -8.10 3.29 17.00
C GLY A 112 -8.62 3.98 15.75
N SER A 113 -7.97 3.76 14.62
CA SER A 113 -8.32 4.41 13.36
C SER A 113 -8.06 3.48 12.18
N VAL A 114 -8.69 3.79 11.06
CA VAL A 114 -8.45 3.11 9.78
C VAL A 114 -7.91 4.12 8.78
N THR A 115 -6.84 3.76 8.09
CA THR A 115 -6.37 4.48 6.90
C THR A 115 -6.44 3.58 5.69
N LEU A 116 -7.29 3.91 4.72
CA LEU A 116 -7.27 3.27 3.41
C LEU A 116 -6.14 3.88 2.60
N VAL A 117 -5.19 3.07 2.16
CA VAL A 117 -3.98 3.52 1.48
C VAL A 117 -3.95 2.95 0.07
N GLY A 118 -3.85 3.84 -0.91
CA GLY A 118 -3.53 3.46 -2.28
C GLY A 118 -2.06 3.07 -2.41
N GLY A 119 -1.82 1.80 -2.73
CA GLY A 119 -0.50 1.21 -2.90
C GLY A 119 0.15 1.50 -4.25
N GLY A 120 -0.59 2.09 -5.20
CA GLY A 120 -0.08 2.26 -6.55
C GLY A 120 -0.16 0.96 -7.38
N PRO A 121 0.32 0.98 -8.63
CA PRO A 121 0.07 -0.09 -9.61
C PRO A 121 1.04 -1.28 -9.51
N GLY A 122 2.05 -1.25 -8.63
CA GLY A 122 2.99 -2.37 -8.43
C GLY A 122 4.43 -1.95 -8.12
N LEU A 123 4.84 -0.72 -8.39
CA LEU A 123 6.17 -0.22 -8.01
C LEU A 123 6.15 0.53 -6.69
N GLU A 124 7.13 0.23 -5.85
CA GLU A 124 7.37 0.92 -4.59
C GLU A 124 7.52 2.44 -4.75
N ARG A 125 8.28 2.91 -5.75
CA ARG A 125 8.47 4.36 -5.94
C ARG A 125 7.20 5.12 -6.34
N LEU A 126 6.12 4.40 -6.63
CA LEU A 126 4.79 4.98 -6.88
C LEU A 126 3.90 4.98 -5.62
N LEU A 127 4.41 4.49 -4.49
CA LEU A 127 3.82 4.78 -3.18
C LEU A 127 3.98 6.27 -2.87
N THR A 128 2.91 6.86 -2.34
CA THR A 128 2.97 8.24 -1.90
C THR A 128 3.72 8.34 -0.57
N VAL A 129 4.28 9.52 -0.27
CA VAL A 129 4.89 9.78 1.04
C VAL A 129 3.87 9.57 2.17
N GLY A 130 2.61 9.91 1.93
CA GLY A 130 1.51 9.62 2.87
C GLY A 130 1.28 8.13 3.09
N ALA A 131 1.34 7.32 2.03
CA ALA A 131 1.20 5.86 2.13
C ALA A 131 2.30 5.25 3.01
N LEU A 132 3.57 5.61 2.76
CA LEU A 132 4.70 5.15 3.56
C LEU A 132 4.60 5.58 5.03
N ALA A 133 4.18 6.82 5.28
CA ALA A 133 3.96 7.32 6.64
C ALA A 133 2.86 6.53 7.38
N ALA A 134 1.75 6.23 6.69
CA ALA A 134 0.65 5.45 7.26
C ALA A 134 1.08 4.00 7.55
N LEU A 135 1.76 3.35 6.61
CA LEU A 135 2.30 1.99 6.78
C LEU A 135 3.27 1.91 7.96
N ASN A 136 4.20 2.87 8.07
CA ASN A 136 5.16 2.90 9.16
C ASN A 136 4.50 3.09 10.54
N ALA A 137 3.36 3.80 10.58
CA ALA A 137 2.60 4.06 11.79
C ALA A 137 1.60 2.95 12.15
N ALA A 138 1.39 1.95 11.29
CA ALA A 138 0.37 0.92 11.48
C ALA A 138 0.70 -0.04 12.63
N ASP A 139 -0.34 -0.48 13.33
CA ASP A 139 -0.28 -1.65 14.22
C ASP A 139 -0.66 -2.93 13.45
N ILE A 140 -1.49 -2.81 12.42
CA ILE A 140 -1.93 -3.91 11.56
C ILE A 140 -2.18 -3.40 10.14
N VAL A 141 -1.73 -4.16 9.14
CA VAL A 141 -1.95 -3.89 7.72
C VAL A 141 -2.77 -5.03 7.11
N TYR A 142 -3.97 -4.70 6.65
CA TYR A 142 -4.79 -5.55 5.78
C TYR A 142 -4.47 -5.24 4.33
N TYR A 143 -3.93 -6.20 3.59
CA TYR A 143 -3.51 -6.00 2.20
C TYR A 143 -4.15 -7.01 1.26
N ASP A 144 -4.20 -6.64 -0.02
CA ASP A 144 -4.53 -7.57 -1.11
C ASP A 144 -3.36 -7.61 -2.11
N ARG A 145 -3.41 -8.58 -3.02
CA ARG A 145 -2.30 -8.90 -3.93
C ARG A 145 -2.22 -8.01 -5.18
N LEU A 146 -3.08 -7.01 -5.31
CA LEU A 146 -3.05 -6.10 -6.48
C LEU A 146 -2.15 -4.89 -6.26
N GLY A 147 -1.72 -4.62 -5.03
CA GLY A 147 -0.75 -3.58 -4.70
C GLY A 147 0.66 -4.14 -4.48
N PRO A 148 1.67 -3.28 -4.38
CA PRO A 148 3.02 -3.72 -4.03
C PRO A 148 3.00 -4.24 -2.60
N THR A 149 3.40 -5.50 -2.41
CA THR A 149 3.44 -6.16 -1.08
C THR A 149 4.81 -6.75 -0.75
N ASP A 150 5.72 -6.78 -1.72
CA ASP A 150 6.99 -7.51 -1.64
C ASP A 150 7.92 -7.01 -0.52
N ARG A 151 7.80 -5.74 -0.15
CA ARG A 151 8.58 -5.09 0.93
C ARG A 151 7.69 -4.59 2.06
N LEU A 152 6.51 -5.19 2.24
CA LEU A 152 5.58 -4.76 3.29
C LEU A 152 6.19 -4.84 4.69
N GLU A 153 7.05 -5.84 4.94
CA GLU A 153 7.82 -5.97 6.17
C GLU A 153 8.75 -4.78 6.43
N GLU A 154 9.29 -4.17 5.39
CA GLU A 154 10.17 -3.01 5.51
C GLU A 154 9.38 -1.70 5.70
N TRP A 155 8.22 -1.57 5.06
CA TRP A 155 7.39 -0.36 5.15
C TRP A 155 6.59 -0.31 6.45
N ALA A 156 6.15 -1.46 6.96
CA ALA A 156 5.34 -1.60 8.16
C ALA A 156 5.95 -2.61 9.17
N PRO A 157 7.19 -2.38 9.64
CA PRO A 157 7.96 -3.36 10.43
C PRO A 157 7.41 -3.60 11.84
N GLY A 158 6.58 -2.69 12.35
CA GLY A 158 5.92 -2.81 13.64
C GLY A 158 4.48 -3.32 13.57
N ALA A 159 4.00 -3.67 12.37
CA ALA A 159 2.61 -4.04 12.14
C ALA A 159 2.45 -5.56 11.94
N GLU A 160 1.31 -6.10 12.38
CA GLU A 160 0.82 -7.40 11.95
C GLU A 160 0.36 -7.30 10.47
N HIS A 161 0.73 -8.24 9.59
CA HIS A 161 0.29 -8.22 8.19
C HIS A 161 -0.73 -9.32 7.92
N VAL A 162 -1.87 -8.95 7.36
CA VAL A 162 -2.98 -9.87 7.09
C VAL A 162 -3.39 -9.80 5.61
N ASP A 163 -3.16 -10.88 4.87
CA ASP A 163 -3.62 -11.04 3.49
C ASP A 163 -5.14 -11.27 3.49
N VAL A 164 -5.90 -10.33 2.92
CA VAL A 164 -7.35 -10.42 2.72
C VAL A 164 -7.72 -10.67 1.25
N GLY A 165 -6.74 -10.96 0.40
CA GLY A 165 -6.90 -11.23 -1.01
C GLY A 165 -7.41 -12.64 -1.34
N LYS A 166 -7.67 -12.87 -2.63
CA LYS A 166 -8.01 -14.19 -3.17
C LYS A 166 -6.75 -15.02 -3.33
N ALA A 167 -6.47 -15.97 -2.43
CA ALA A 167 -5.42 -16.94 -2.68
C ALA A 167 -5.87 -17.97 -3.75
N PRO A 168 -4.98 -18.41 -4.65
CA PRO A 168 -5.25 -19.54 -5.54
C PRO A 168 -5.69 -20.76 -4.73
N GLY A 169 -6.85 -21.33 -5.04
CA GLY A 169 -7.39 -22.51 -4.35
C GLY A 169 -8.11 -22.24 -3.01
N HIS A 170 -8.20 -21.00 -2.54
CA HIS A 170 -9.00 -20.63 -1.36
C HIS A 170 -10.15 -19.71 -1.76
N HIS A 171 -11.31 -19.89 -1.13
CA HIS A 171 -12.43 -18.98 -1.29
C HIS A 171 -12.01 -17.58 -0.82
N ALA A 172 -12.27 -16.58 -1.67
CA ALA A 172 -12.07 -15.17 -1.34
C ALA A 172 -12.65 -14.86 0.03
N VAL A 173 -11.91 -14.16 0.90
CA VAL A 173 -12.51 -13.47 2.05
C VAL A 173 -13.60 -12.56 1.47
N PRO A 174 -14.89 -12.78 1.79
CA PRO A 174 -15.94 -11.88 1.34
C PRO A 174 -15.58 -10.44 1.74
N GLN A 175 -15.89 -9.45 0.91
CA GLN A 175 -15.58 -8.05 1.23
C GLN A 175 -16.05 -7.64 2.63
N ARG A 176 -17.25 -8.09 3.02
CA ARG A 176 -17.83 -7.85 4.34
C ARG A 176 -16.98 -8.40 5.48
N ASP A 177 -16.22 -9.45 5.24
CA ASP A 177 -15.35 -10.06 6.25
C ASP A 177 -14.10 -9.20 6.44
N ALA A 178 -13.48 -8.72 5.34
CA ALA A 178 -12.37 -7.77 5.41
C ALA A 178 -12.79 -6.46 6.11
N GLU A 179 -13.97 -5.94 5.80
CA GLU A 179 -14.56 -4.78 6.48
C GLU A 179 -14.72 -5.02 7.98
N ARG A 180 -15.29 -6.16 8.38
CA ARG A 180 -15.45 -6.51 9.81
C ARG A 180 -14.12 -6.65 10.53
N MET A 181 -13.12 -7.32 9.93
CA MET A 181 -11.80 -7.53 10.52
C MET A 181 -11.09 -6.20 10.78
N MET A 182 -11.13 -5.31 9.78
CA MET A 182 -10.58 -3.95 9.85
C MET A 182 -11.27 -3.12 10.94
N VAL A 183 -12.61 -3.09 10.96
CA VAL A 183 -13.40 -2.38 11.99
C VAL A 183 -13.13 -2.94 13.38
N ALA A 184 -13.15 -4.26 13.55
CA ALA A 184 -12.90 -4.90 14.84
C ALA A 184 -11.50 -4.56 15.39
N SER A 185 -10.49 -4.52 14.53
CA SER A 185 -9.12 -4.13 14.92
C SER A 185 -9.07 -2.69 15.40
N ALA A 186 -9.75 -1.77 14.70
CA ALA A 186 -9.80 -0.37 15.11
C ALA A 186 -10.59 -0.19 16.41
N LEU A 187 -11.70 -0.91 16.61
CA LEU A 187 -12.45 -0.90 17.87
C LEU A 187 -11.64 -1.48 19.05
N ALA A 188 -10.62 -2.30 18.77
CA ALA A 188 -9.66 -2.77 19.77
C ALA A 188 -8.48 -1.78 19.98
N GLY A 189 -8.60 -0.53 19.54
CA GLY A 189 -7.59 0.52 19.74
C GLY A 189 -6.44 0.52 18.73
N ARG A 190 -6.46 -0.35 17.71
CA ARG A 190 -5.35 -0.47 16.75
C ARG A 190 -5.39 0.63 15.68
N THR A 191 -4.22 1.12 15.29
CA THR A 191 -4.03 1.92 14.07
C THR A 191 -3.96 0.95 12.88
N VAL A 192 -5.04 0.92 12.10
CA VAL A 192 -5.23 -0.02 11.00
C VAL A 192 -4.90 0.64 9.68
N VAL A 193 -4.13 -0.04 8.83
CA VAL A 193 -3.98 0.31 7.41
C VAL A 193 -4.68 -0.74 6.56
N ARG A 194 -5.48 -0.29 5.60
CA ARG A 194 -6.00 -1.11 4.51
C ARG A 194 -5.25 -0.74 3.23
N LEU A 195 -4.22 -1.51 2.89
CA LEU A 195 -3.40 -1.30 1.70
C LEU A 195 -4.09 -1.92 0.48
N LYS A 196 -4.35 -1.13 -0.55
CA LYS A 196 -5.10 -1.52 -1.75
C LYS A 196 -4.28 -1.25 -3.00
N GLY A 197 -4.31 -2.15 -3.98
CA GLY A 197 -3.71 -1.89 -5.28
C GLY A 197 -4.29 -0.66 -5.98
N GLY A 198 -3.43 0.13 -6.63
CA GLY A 198 -3.82 1.36 -7.32
C GLY A 198 -4.31 2.45 -6.36
N ASP A 199 -5.50 2.96 -6.62
CA ASP A 199 -6.20 3.96 -5.80
C ASP A 199 -7.43 3.35 -5.10
N PRO A 200 -7.70 3.66 -3.82
CA PRO A 200 -8.83 3.08 -3.08
C PRO A 200 -10.20 3.32 -3.73
N PHE A 201 -10.37 4.41 -4.47
CA PHE A 201 -11.65 4.84 -5.04
C PHE A 201 -11.78 4.58 -6.55
N VAL A 202 -10.74 4.06 -7.22
CA VAL A 202 -10.84 3.63 -8.62
C VAL A 202 -11.07 2.12 -8.69
N PHE A 203 -12.33 1.71 -8.72
CA PHE A 203 -12.79 0.31 -8.68
C PHE A 203 -12.22 -0.55 -7.52
N GLY A 204 -11.63 0.09 -6.51
CA GLY A 204 -11.06 -0.57 -5.34
C GLY A 204 -12.08 -0.84 -4.22
N ARG A 205 -13.34 -0.39 -4.37
CA ARG A 205 -14.39 -0.51 -3.33
C ARG A 205 -14.08 0.22 -2.01
N GLY A 206 -13.14 1.16 -2.01
CA GLY A 206 -12.79 1.92 -0.80
C GLY A 206 -13.98 2.71 -0.22
N GLY A 207 -14.95 3.10 -1.05
CA GLY A 207 -16.17 3.76 -0.57
C GLY A 207 -16.99 2.87 0.37
N GLU A 208 -17.12 1.58 0.07
CA GLU A 208 -17.83 0.61 0.92
C GLU A 208 -17.12 0.45 2.28
N GLU A 209 -15.78 0.32 2.24
CA GLU A 209 -14.93 0.20 3.44
C GLU A 209 -15.00 1.47 4.33
N VAL A 210 -15.03 2.67 3.72
CA VAL A 210 -15.23 3.94 4.46
C VAL A 210 -16.61 3.99 5.12
N LEU A 211 -17.67 3.57 4.43
CA LEU A 211 -19.02 3.53 4.99
C LEU A 211 -19.11 2.55 6.16
N ALA A 212 -18.47 1.38 6.06
CA ALA A 212 -18.41 0.40 7.14
C ALA A 212 -17.72 0.99 8.40
N CYS A 213 -16.59 1.68 8.24
CA CYS A 213 -15.92 2.36 9.35
C CYS A 213 -16.81 3.43 10.00
N ARG A 214 -17.42 4.29 9.19
CA ARG A 214 -18.29 5.36 9.68
C ARG A 214 -19.51 4.82 10.43
N ALA A 215 -20.14 3.76 9.92
CA ALA A 215 -21.25 3.09 10.57
C ALA A 215 -20.88 2.51 11.96
N ALA A 216 -19.62 2.11 12.13
CA ALA A 216 -19.09 1.59 13.40
C ALA A 216 -18.50 2.66 14.32
N GLY A 217 -18.57 3.95 13.96
CA GLY A 217 -17.97 5.04 14.74
C GLY A 217 -16.43 5.05 14.72
N VAL A 218 -15.80 4.36 13.76
CA VAL A 218 -14.35 4.29 13.61
C VAL A 218 -13.84 5.48 12.78
N PRO A 219 -12.90 6.29 13.29
CA PRO A 219 -12.22 7.32 12.51
C PRO A 219 -11.55 6.72 11.28
N VAL A 220 -11.84 7.26 10.10
CA VAL A 220 -11.31 6.75 8.83
C VAL A 220 -10.75 7.87 7.97
N THR A 221 -9.57 7.63 7.41
CA THR A 221 -8.89 8.52 6.44
C THR A 221 -8.58 7.74 5.17
N VAL A 222 -8.52 8.44 4.03
CA VAL A 222 -8.16 7.86 2.74
C VAL A 222 -6.94 8.60 2.20
N ILE A 223 -5.92 7.84 1.82
CA ILE A 223 -4.73 8.32 1.12
C ILE A 223 -4.80 7.78 -0.30
N SER A 224 -4.93 8.70 -1.26
CA SER A 224 -4.96 8.35 -2.68
C SER A 224 -3.67 7.69 -3.13
N GLY A 225 -3.81 6.79 -4.10
CA GLY A 225 -2.69 6.11 -4.74
C GLY A 225 -2.60 6.45 -6.22
N VAL A 226 -1.46 6.12 -6.82
CA VAL A 226 -1.30 6.21 -8.27
C VAL A 226 -2.13 5.12 -8.93
N THR A 227 -3.19 5.49 -9.67
CA THR A 227 -4.07 4.50 -10.30
C THR A 227 -3.41 3.80 -11.49
N SER A 228 -3.69 2.50 -11.65
CA SER A 228 -3.26 1.73 -12.81
C SER A 228 -3.88 2.24 -14.11
N ALA A 229 -5.05 2.91 -14.05
CA ALA A 229 -5.70 3.48 -15.22
C ALA A 229 -4.87 4.57 -15.93
N ILE A 230 -3.92 5.18 -15.24
CA ILE A 230 -3.05 6.24 -15.79
C ILE A 230 -1.62 5.75 -15.89
N ALA A 231 -1.10 5.17 -14.80
CA ALA A 231 0.32 4.86 -14.70
C ALA A 231 0.73 3.65 -15.54
N VAL A 232 -0.11 2.62 -15.67
CA VAL A 232 0.23 1.42 -16.46
C VAL A 232 0.30 1.73 -17.97
N PRO A 233 -0.64 2.49 -18.58
CA PRO A 233 -0.46 3.00 -19.93
C PRO A 233 0.84 3.79 -20.12
N ALA A 234 1.17 4.68 -19.17
CA ALA A 234 2.40 5.46 -19.21
C ALA A 234 3.66 4.57 -19.16
N ALA A 235 3.64 3.47 -18.42
CA ALA A 235 4.73 2.48 -18.38
C ALA A 235 4.95 1.76 -19.73
N ALA A 236 3.98 1.84 -20.64
CA ALA A 236 4.08 1.35 -22.02
C ALA A 236 4.19 2.50 -23.04
N GLY A 237 4.39 3.75 -22.58
CA GLY A 237 4.53 4.92 -23.45
C GLY A 237 3.26 5.51 -23.99
N ILE A 238 2.11 5.12 -23.44
CA ILE A 238 0.81 5.56 -23.92
C ILE A 238 0.29 6.62 -22.96
N PRO A 239 0.33 7.91 -23.33
CA PRO A 239 -0.32 8.94 -22.52
C PRO A 239 -1.84 8.77 -22.63
N VAL A 240 -2.58 8.91 -21.54
CA VAL A 240 -4.04 8.77 -21.57
C VAL A 240 -4.74 9.94 -22.26
N THR A 241 -4.07 11.08 -22.35
CA THR A 241 -4.49 12.27 -23.10
C THR A 241 -3.29 12.84 -23.88
N HIS A 242 -3.55 13.47 -25.01
CA HIS A 242 -2.54 14.17 -25.80
C HIS A 242 -3.21 15.28 -26.60
N ARG A 243 -2.66 16.50 -26.60
CA ARG A 243 -3.36 17.70 -27.07
C ARG A 243 -3.91 17.59 -28.49
N GLU A 244 -3.25 16.89 -29.39
CA GLU A 244 -3.71 16.79 -30.79
C GLU A 244 -4.44 15.48 -31.11
N VAL A 245 -4.59 14.60 -30.10
CA VAL A 245 -5.10 13.23 -30.29
C VAL A 245 -6.32 12.95 -29.42
N SER A 246 -6.27 13.34 -28.14
CA SER A 246 -7.33 13.05 -27.17
C SER A 246 -7.31 14.04 -26.01
N HIS A 247 -8.38 14.82 -25.86
CA HIS A 247 -8.57 15.79 -24.78
C HIS A 247 -9.34 15.25 -23.57
N LEU A 248 -9.81 14.01 -23.66
CA LEU A 248 -10.63 13.36 -22.64
C LEU A 248 -10.29 11.88 -22.59
N PHE A 249 -10.42 11.28 -21.42
CA PHE A 249 -10.33 9.85 -21.28
C PHE A 249 -11.41 9.35 -20.32
N THR A 250 -11.89 8.14 -20.57
CA THR A 250 -12.91 7.48 -19.75
C THR A 250 -12.33 6.20 -19.18
N VAL A 251 -12.48 6.03 -17.87
CA VAL A 251 -12.05 4.83 -17.16
C VAL A 251 -13.29 3.99 -16.85
N ILE A 252 -13.31 2.74 -17.32
CA ILE A 252 -14.41 1.81 -17.10
C ILE A 252 -13.94 0.48 -16.51
N SER A 253 -14.87 -0.23 -15.87
CA SER A 253 -14.67 -1.61 -15.43
C SER A 253 -15.26 -2.55 -16.47
N GLY A 254 -14.43 -3.45 -17.01
CA GLY A 254 -14.87 -4.55 -17.86
C GLY A 254 -15.11 -5.86 -17.10
N HIS A 255 -15.25 -5.81 -15.76
CA HIS A 255 -15.45 -7.03 -14.95
C HIS A 255 -16.74 -7.78 -15.33
N ALA A 256 -17.78 -7.03 -15.72
CA ALA A 256 -19.01 -7.55 -16.27
C ALA A 256 -19.15 -7.13 -17.74
N PRO A 257 -19.92 -7.87 -18.55
CA PRO A 257 -20.24 -7.44 -19.91
C PRO A 257 -20.80 -6.02 -19.97
N ILE A 258 -20.25 -5.21 -20.87
CA ILE A 258 -20.70 -3.83 -21.10
C ILE A 258 -21.89 -3.87 -22.07
N THR A 259 -22.95 -3.16 -21.74
CA THR A 259 -24.19 -3.13 -22.52
C THR A 259 -24.05 -2.29 -23.79
N ASP A 260 -24.88 -2.56 -24.80
CA ASP A 260 -24.92 -1.78 -26.05
C ASP A 260 -25.15 -0.28 -25.80
N SER A 261 -25.96 0.07 -24.80
CA SER A 261 -26.20 1.46 -24.41
C SER A 261 -24.92 2.13 -23.89
N GLU A 262 -24.19 1.46 -23.00
CA GLU A 262 -22.91 1.97 -22.49
C GLU A 262 -21.86 2.09 -23.60
N LEU A 263 -21.76 1.07 -24.48
CA LEU A 263 -20.86 1.12 -25.63
C LEU A 263 -21.18 2.28 -26.57
N THR A 264 -22.47 2.53 -26.83
CA THR A 264 -22.92 3.66 -27.66
C THR A 264 -22.48 5.00 -27.04
N HIS A 265 -22.60 5.16 -25.73
CA HIS A 265 -22.13 6.36 -25.04
C HIS A 265 -20.61 6.52 -25.11
N LEU A 266 -19.84 5.44 -24.97
CA LEU A 266 -18.38 5.48 -25.10
C LEU A 266 -17.94 5.93 -26.49
N ILE A 267 -18.61 5.43 -27.54
CA ILE A 267 -18.36 5.86 -28.92
C ILE A 267 -18.74 7.34 -29.10
N GLY A 268 -19.91 7.74 -28.59
CA GLY A 268 -20.41 9.11 -28.72
C GLY A 268 -19.56 10.15 -27.99
N LEU A 269 -18.96 9.80 -26.84
CA LEU A 269 -18.06 10.68 -26.11
C LEU A 269 -16.69 10.79 -26.80
N GLY A 270 -16.21 9.71 -27.43
CA GLY A 270 -14.91 9.65 -28.09
C GLY A 270 -13.73 9.63 -27.12
N GLY A 271 -12.55 10.03 -27.60
CA GLY A 271 -11.32 10.11 -26.79
C GLY A 271 -10.71 8.75 -26.46
N THR A 272 -9.98 8.71 -25.35
CA THR A 272 -9.26 7.49 -24.90
C THR A 272 -10.13 6.69 -23.94
N ILE A 273 -10.30 5.40 -24.18
CA ILE A 273 -10.99 4.50 -23.24
C ILE A 273 -9.95 3.62 -22.54
N VAL A 274 -9.92 3.68 -21.21
CA VAL A 274 -9.11 2.80 -20.38
C VAL A 274 -10.02 1.81 -19.66
N VAL A 275 -9.80 0.52 -19.89
CA VAL A 275 -10.61 -0.55 -19.33
C VAL A 275 -9.81 -1.32 -18.29
N LEU A 276 -10.28 -1.28 -17.05
CA LEU A 276 -9.76 -2.09 -15.95
C LEU A 276 -10.57 -3.38 -15.83
N MET A 277 -9.92 -4.48 -15.46
CA MET A 277 -10.56 -5.79 -15.28
C MET A 277 -11.27 -6.33 -16.55
N GLY A 278 -10.89 -5.87 -17.74
CA GLY A 278 -11.61 -6.12 -19.00
C GLY A 278 -11.16 -7.33 -19.82
N ILE A 279 -10.15 -8.09 -19.39
CA ILE A 279 -9.60 -9.20 -20.20
C ILE A 279 -10.65 -10.28 -20.48
N GLY A 280 -11.48 -10.61 -19.49
CA GLY A 280 -12.54 -11.61 -19.64
C GLY A 280 -13.66 -11.21 -20.62
N THR A 281 -13.86 -9.90 -20.83
CA THR A 281 -14.91 -9.35 -21.69
C THR A 281 -14.37 -8.74 -22.98
N LEU A 282 -13.05 -8.80 -23.20
CA LEU A 282 -12.35 -8.11 -24.29
C LEU A 282 -12.95 -8.40 -25.67
N GLN A 283 -13.19 -9.67 -25.99
CA GLN A 283 -13.75 -10.10 -27.28
C GLN A 283 -15.14 -9.51 -27.51
N GLN A 284 -16.02 -9.62 -26.51
CA GLN A 284 -17.38 -9.10 -26.59
C GLN A 284 -17.39 -7.58 -26.70
N MET A 285 -16.56 -6.90 -25.90
CA MET A 285 -16.44 -5.44 -25.90
C MET A 285 -15.94 -4.94 -27.25
N ALA A 286 -14.86 -5.52 -27.80
CA ALA A 286 -14.30 -5.11 -29.09
C ALA A 286 -15.31 -5.32 -30.24
N ALA A 287 -15.97 -6.49 -30.28
CA ALA A 287 -17.01 -6.76 -31.27
C ALA A 287 -18.22 -5.82 -31.14
N GLY A 288 -18.63 -5.51 -29.90
CA GLY A 288 -19.72 -4.57 -29.62
C GLY A 288 -19.39 -3.15 -30.10
N LEU A 289 -18.20 -2.64 -29.77
CA LEU A 289 -17.74 -1.32 -30.20
C LEU A 289 -17.70 -1.23 -31.74
N ALA A 290 -17.13 -2.23 -32.41
CA ALA A 290 -17.06 -2.26 -33.87
C ALA A 290 -18.45 -2.28 -34.51
N ARG A 291 -19.36 -3.14 -34.02
CA ARG A 291 -20.74 -3.24 -34.51
C ARG A 291 -21.51 -1.93 -34.34
N LEU A 292 -21.26 -1.18 -33.27
CA LEU A 292 -21.96 0.06 -32.95
C LEU A 292 -21.32 1.30 -33.58
N GLY A 293 -20.28 1.13 -34.42
CA GLY A 293 -19.75 2.20 -35.26
C GLY A 293 -18.36 2.72 -34.89
N MET A 294 -17.67 2.11 -33.92
CA MET A 294 -16.24 2.39 -33.73
C MET A 294 -15.44 1.83 -34.92
N ARG A 295 -14.50 2.62 -35.45
CA ARG A 295 -13.65 2.20 -36.58
C ARG A 295 -12.90 0.90 -36.24
N ILE A 296 -12.89 -0.04 -37.19
CA ILE A 296 -12.30 -1.37 -37.00
C ILE A 296 -10.76 -1.33 -36.85
N ASP A 297 -10.14 -0.27 -37.37
CA ASP A 297 -8.72 0.01 -37.27
C ASP A 297 -8.33 0.80 -36.02
N MET A 298 -9.28 1.08 -35.11
CA MET A 298 -9.01 1.81 -33.86
C MET A 298 -7.86 1.14 -33.09
N PRO A 299 -6.77 1.86 -32.77
CA PRO A 299 -5.65 1.31 -32.04
C PRO A 299 -6.04 0.82 -30.64
N VAL A 300 -5.54 -0.35 -30.26
CA VAL A 300 -5.74 -0.96 -28.94
C VAL A 300 -4.40 -1.48 -28.40
N ALA A 301 -4.14 -1.20 -27.12
CA ALA A 301 -3.06 -1.80 -26.37
C ALA A 301 -3.58 -2.57 -25.15
N ILE A 302 -2.92 -3.67 -24.81
CA ILE A 302 -3.12 -4.40 -23.57
C ILE A 302 -1.78 -4.46 -22.85
N ILE A 303 -1.73 -3.92 -21.63
CA ILE A 303 -0.54 -3.89 -20.80
C ILE A 303 -0.76 -4.82 -19.61
N GLU A 304 -0.10 -5.98 -19.64
CA GLU A 304 -0.14 -6.99 -18.59
C GLU A 304 0.92 -6.71 -17.53
N ARG A 305 0.55 -6.92 -16.26
CA ARG A 305 1.48 -6.84 -15.10
C ARG A 305 2.31 -5.55 -15.14
N GLY A 306 1.61 -4.43 -15.26
CA GLY A 306 2.21 -3.10 -15.34
C GLY A 306 3.25 -2.89 -14.23
N PHE A 307 4.44 -2.47 -14.65
CA PHE A 307 5.62 -2.26 -13.83
C PHE A 307 6.25 -3.48 -13.12
N ALA A 308 5.74 -4.70 -13.33
CA ALA A 308 6.45 -5.90 -12.95
C ALA A 308 7.67 -6.10 -13.88
N HIS A 309 8.65 -6.87 -13.41
CA HIS A 309 9.84 -7.23 -14.19
C HIS A 309 9.51 -7.96 -15.51
N ASP A 310 8.35 -8.59 -15.56
CA ASP A 310 7.83 -9.34 -16.70
C ASP A 310 6.60 -8.65 -17.34
N GLN A 311 6.49 -7.32 -17.24
CA GLN A 311 5.49 -6.52 -17.96
C GLN A 311 5.48 -6.87 -19.46
N ARG A 312 4.28 -7.05 -20.04
CA ARG A 312 4.10 -7.32 -21.47
C ARG A 312 3.06 -6.40 -22.07
N SER A 313 3.34 -5.89 -23.27
CA SER A 313 2.41 -5.05 -24.03
C SER A 313 2.03 -5.75 -25.33
N THR A 314 0.73 -5.91 -25.57
CA THR A 314 0.18 -6.41 -26.84
C THR A 314 -0.53 -5.27 -27.54
N PHE A 315 -0.09 -4.95 -28.76
CA PHE A 315 -0.67 -3.91 -29.59
C PHE A 315 -1.45 -4.52 -30.75
N GLY A 316 -2.54 -3.88 -31.14
CA GLY A 316 -3.35 -4.31 -32.27
C GLY A 316 -4.39 -3.25 -32.62
N ARG A 317 -5.37 -3.67 -33.41
CA ARG A 317 -6.54 -2.86 -33.76
C ARG A 317 -7.79 -3.50 -33.18
N LEU A 318 -8.88 -2.76 -33.13
CA LEU A 318 -10.15 -3.24 -32.59
C LEU A 318 -10.61 -4.56 -33.21
N ASP A 319 -10.42 -4.74 -34.53
CA ASP A 319 -10.76 -5.97 -35.26
C ASP A 319 -9.86 -7.18 -34.97
N THR A 320 -8.65 -6.96 -34.48
CA THR A 320 -7.61 -8.00 -34.35
C THR A 320 -7.21 -8.28 -32.92
N ILE A 321 -7.45 -7.34 -31.99
CA ILE A 321 -6.90 -7.39 -30.64
C ILE A 321 -7.35 -8.63 -29.87
N GLY A 322 -8.58 -9.09 -30.09
CA GLY A 322 -9.08 -10.30 -29.47
C GLY A 322 -8.25 -11.55 -29.84
N ALA A 323 -8.01 -11.76 -31.14
CA ALA A 323 -7.23 -12.89 -31.63
C ALA A 323 -5.76 -12.80 -31.19
N LEU A 324 -5.19 -11.59 -31.22
CA LEU A 324 -3.83 -11.32 -30.75
C LEU A 324 -3.68 -11.62 -29.26
N ALA A 325 -4.63 -11.19 -28.43
CA ALA A 325 -4.64 -11.47 -27.00
C ALA A 325 -4.75 -12.98 -26.69
N ALA A 326 -5.58 -13.70 -27.46
CA ALA A 326 -5.70 -15.15 -27.33
C ALA A 326 -4.41 -15.87 -27.72
N HIS A 327 -3.79 -15.49 -28.83
CA HIS A 327 -2.53 -16.08 -29.31
C HIS A 327 -1.37 -15.78 -28.35
N ALA A 328 -1.29 -14.55 -27.84
CA ALA A 328 -0.28 -14.14 -26.87
C ALA A 328 -0.53 -14.68 -25.45
N GLY A 329 -1.67 -15.35 -25.22
CA GLY A 329 -2.03 -15.92 -23.93
C GLY A 329 -2.23 -14.88 -22.84
N VAL A 330 -2.77 -13.71 -23.16
CA VAL A 330 -2.95 -12.58 -22.23
C VAL A 330 -3.73 -13.00 -20.98
N ARG A 331 -3.28 -12.54 -19.81
CA ARG A 331 -3.89 -12.79 -18.49
C ARG A 331 -4.06 -11.51 -17.69
N SER A 332 -5.01 -11.54 -16.76
CA SER A 332 -5.11 -10.53 -15.69
C SER A 332 -3.96 -10.68 -14.68
N PRO A 333 -3.53 -9.59 -14.02
CA PRO A 333 -4.01 -8.21 -14.17
C PRO A 333 -3.46 -7.54 -15.43
N ALA A 334 -4.33 -6.84 -16.15
CA ALA A 334 -3.96 -6.05 -17.33
C ALA A 334 -4.85 -4.82 -17.50
N VAL A 335 -4.31 -3.78 -18.13
CA VAL A 335 -5.01 -2.55 -18.50
C VAL A 335 -5.16 -2.54 -20.02
N VAL A 336 -6.39 -2.34 -20.50
CA VAL A 336 -6.67 -2.17 -21.93
C VAL A 336 -6.83 -0.69 -22.22
N VAL A 337 -6.18 -0.20 -23.27
CA VAL A 337 -6.32 1.17 -23.76
C VAL A 337 -6.82 1.11 -25.19
N ILE A 338 -7.92 1.81 -25.48
CA ILE A 338 -8.52 1.91 -26.81
C ILE A 338 -8.51 3.39 -27.20
N GLY A 339 -7.92 3.73 -28.34
CA GLY A 339 -7.89 5.09 -28.85
C GLY A 339 -6.58 5.44 -29.54
N ASP A 340 -6.59 6.54 -30.29
CA ASP A 340 -5.48 6.96 -31.14
C ASP A 340 -4.18 7.27 -30.37
N VAL A 341 -4.26 7.53 -29.06
CA VAL A 341 -3.07 7.71 -28.18
C VAL A 341 -2.16 6.48 -28.14
N VAL A 342 -2.68 5.28 -28.42
CA VAL A 342 -1.88 4.06 -28.50
C VAL A 342 -0.85 4.15 -29.64
N SER A 343 -1.17 4.86 -30.73
CA SER A 343 -0.27 5.02 -31.86
C SER A 343 0.99 5.82 -31.52
N LEU A 344 0.95 6.68 -30.50
CA LEU A 344 2.12 7.46 -30.05
C LEU A 344 3.22 6.56 -29.49
N ALA A 345 2.85 5.47 -28.82
CA ALA A 345 3.79 4.45 -28.36
C ALA A 345 4.26 3.52 -29.50
N ALA A 346 3.37 3.21 -30.46
CA ALA A 346 3.65 2.27 -31.53
C ALA A 346 4.49 2.84 -32.69
N HIS A 347 4.49 4.17 -32.89
CA HIS A 347 5.13 4.83 -34.04
C HIS A 347 6.30 5.76 -33.66
N GLY A 348 6.69 5.84 -32.38
CA GLY A 348 7.93 6.50 -31.96
C GLY A 348 7.95 8.01 -32.23
N ASP A 349 6.92 8.75 -31.78
CA ASP A 349 7.03 10.20 -31.68
C ASP A 349 8.22 10.54 -30.76
N GLU A 350 9.22 11.27 -31.26
CA GLU A 350 10.45 11.60 -30.52
C GLU A 350 10.16 12.29 -29.18
N ALA A 351 9.08 13.08 -29.09
CA ALA A 351 8.68 13.74 -27.86
C ALA A 351 8.08 12.76 -26.82
N ALA A 352 7.36 11.74 -27.28
CA ALA A 352 6.88 10.65 -26.41
C ALA A 352 8.00 9.66 -26.07
N ALA A 353 8.94 9.44 -26.98
CA ALA A 353 10.14 8.62 -26.80
C ALA A 353 11.11 9.22 -25.76
N ASP A 354 11.21 10.54 -25.67
CA ASP A 354 11.98 11.23 -24.63
C ASP A 354 11.33 11.12 -23.25
N LEU A 355 10.01 11.34 -23.17
CA LEU A 355 9.21 11.07 -21.96
C LEU A 355 9.33 9.60 -21.50
N LEU A 356 9.35 8.67 -22.46
CA LEU A 356 9.56 7.24 -22.26
C LEU A 356 10.96 6.90 -21.73
N ARG A 357 12.01 7.54 -22.26
CA ARG A 357 13.39 7.37 -21.79
C ARG A 357 13.56 7.89 -20.37
N GLU A 358 12.99 9.05 -20.04
CA GLU A 358 13.00 9.60 -18.68
C GLU A 358 12.19 8.71 -17.71
N ALA A 359 11.02 8.22 -18.11
CA ALA A 359 10.24 7.28 -17.30
C ALA A 359 10.96 5.95 -17.05
N ALA A 360 11.74 5.47 -18.02
CA ALA A 360 12.58 4.29 -17.88
C ALA A 360 13.80 4.53 -16.96
N THR A 361 14.35 5.74 -16.90
CA THR A 361 15.40 6.06 -15.89
C THR A 361 14.86 6.08 -14.47
N LEU A 362 13.56 6.36 -14.29
CA LEU A 362 12.91 6.17 -12.99
C LEU A 362 12.74 4.69 -12.64
N GLN A 363 12.77 3.76 -13.63
CA GLN A 363 12.64 2.30 -13.45
C GLN A 363 13.86 1.58 -12.88
N ALA A 364 15.06 2.16 -12.99
CA ALA A 364 16.33 1.59 -12.51
C ALA A 364 16.67 2.02 -11.07
#